data_AF-A0A8G2BE33-F1
#
_entry.id   AF-A0A8G2BE33-F1
#
_cell.length_a   1.000
_cell.length_b   1.000
_cell.length_c   1.000
_cell.angle_alpha   90.00
_cell.angle_beta   90.00
_cell.angle_gamma   90.00
#
_symmetry.space_group_name_H-M   'P 1'
#
loop_
_entity.id
_entity.type
_entity.pdbx_description
1 polymer ?
#
loop_
_entity_poly.entity_id
_entity_poly.type
_entity_poly.pdbx_seq_one_letter_code
_entity_poly.pdbx_strand_id
1 'polypeptide(L)'
;MSQRAASILIADDDRAIRTVLGHALTRLGHSVRSTGTAAGLWRWIEDGEGDLVITDVVMPDDNGLDLLPRIRKIRPDLRVIVMSAQNTLLTAVKASERGAFEYLPKPFDLNELVATVGKALAAPAPGVKEQEGEVRQLAERNEDTLPLIGRSPAMQEIYRVLARLMGTDLTVMITGESGTGKELVARALHDYGKRAEGPFVAINMAAIPRELIESELFGHEKGAFTGATVRATGRFEQAQGGTLFLDEIGDMPLEAQTRLLRVLQEGEYTTVGGRTPIQANVRIVAATHRDLRQLIRQGLFREDLFYRLNVVPIRLPALRERREDVPDLARHFLAQMPAEGLPSKHLDAGAITRLQAYSWPGNVRELENLCRRLAALYVEEIIGAEAIDAELAEPPMVDGDGVAPAVDDENLSSAVERHLSAYFNAHKDELPASGLHERVLREVERPLISLSLRATRGNQIRAAELLGLNRNTLRKKIRELDIPVIRSVRSEP
;
A
#
# COMPACT_ATOMS: atom_id res chain seq x y z
N MET A 1 22.26 -3.02 -33.80
CA MET A 1 21.67 -1.87 -34.53
C MET A 1 22.39 -0.62 -34.05
N SER A 2 23.09 0.09 -34.94
CA SER A 2 23.82 1.31 -34.59
C SER A 2 22.79 2.40 -34.20
N GLN A 3 22.78 2.81 -32.93
CA GLN A 3 21.97 3.94 -32.49
C GLN A 3 22.46 5.20 -33.23
N ARG A 4 21.54 5.90 -33.89
CA ARG A 4 21.83 7.17 -34.56
C ARG A 4 22.32 8.18 -33.52
N ALA A 5 23.48 8.80 -33.75
CA ALA A 5 23.96 9.90 -32.93
C ALA A 5 22.89 11.02 -32.96
N ALA A 6 22.46 11.43 -31.77
CA ALA A 6 21.38 12.39 -31.57
C ALA A 6 21.91 13.59 -30.78
N SER A 7 21.35 14.77 -31.04
CA SER A 7 21.66 15.99 -30.30
C SER A 7 20.75 16.11 -29.08
N ILE A 8 21.33 16.09 -27.88
CA ILE A 8 20.59 16.16 -26.61
C ILE A 8 20.89 17.50 -25.93
N LEU A 9 19.83 18.25 -25.62
CA LEU A 9 19.92 19.50 -24.87
C LEU A 9 19.63 19.21 -23.39
N ILE A 10 20.48 19.73 -22.49
CA ILE A 10 20.33 19.58 -21.04
C ILE A 10 20.16 20.97 -20.41
N ALA A 11 19.14 21.15 -19.58
CA ALA A 11 18.96 22.33 -18.77
C ALA A 11 18.78 21.94 -17.30
N ASP A 12 19.68 22.39 -16.43
CA ASP A 12 19.66 22.06 -15.00
C ASP A 12 20.48 23.12 -14.28
N ASP A 13 20.08 23.62 -13.12
CA ASP A 13 20.84 24.64 -12.41
C ASP A 13 22.11 24.05 -11.76
N ASP A 14 22.08 22.77 -11.39
CA ASP A 14 23.19 22.03 -10.81
C ASP A 14 24.23 21.63 -11.87
N ARG A 15 25.42 22.25 -11.75
CA ARG A 15 26.56 21.96 -12.62
C ARG A 15 27.04 20.51 -12.52
N ALA A 16 26.95 19.89 -11.35
CA ALA A 16 27.35 18.50 -11.16
C ALA A 16 26.46 17.57 -11.98
N ILE A 17 25.14 17.77 -11.94
CA ILE A 17 24.17 17.01 -12.74
C ILE A 17 24.46 17.18 -14.23
N ARG A 18 24.61 18.42 -14.73
CA ARG A 18 24.95 18.66 -16.15
C ARG A 18 26.22 17.94 -16.58
N THR A 19 27.25 17.95 -15.73
CA THR A 19 28.54 17.32 -16.02
C THR A 19 28.42 15.80 -16.10
N VAL A 20 27.75 15.17 -15.12
CA VAL A 20 27.54 13.72 -15.07
C VAL A 20 26.72 13.26 -16.27
N LEU A 21 25.58 13.92 -16.54
CA LEU A 21 24.72 13.60 -17.68
C LEU A 21 25.44 13.81 -19.02
N GLY A 22 26.17 14.92 -19.16
CA GLY A 22 26.96 15.22 -20.35
C GLY A 22 27.97 14.13 -20.67
N HIS A 23 28.73 13.67 -19.67
CA HIS A 23 29.68 12.57 -19.86
C HIS A 23 28.99 11.25 -20.19
N ALA A 24 27.90 10.92 -19.50
CA ALA A 24 27.18 9.67 -19.71
C ALA A 24 26.62 9.56 -21.13
N LEU A 25 25.95 10.60 -21.62
CA LEU A 25 25.30 10.62 -22.93
C LEU A 25 26.33 10.75 -24.07
N THR A 26 27.42 11.48 -23.87
CA THR A 26 28.52 11.56 -24.86
C THR A 26 29.20 10.20 -25.04
N ARG A 27 29.39 9.43 -23.95
CA ARG A 27 29.94 8.06 -24.01
C ARG A 27 29.07 7.10 -24.83
N LEU A 28 27.77 7.38 -24.93
CA LEU A 28 26.82 6.63 -25.75
C LEU A 28 26.79 7.09 -27.22
N GLY A 29 27.62 8.09 -27.59
CA GLY A 29 27.73 8.58 -28.96
C GLY A 29 26.78 9.71 -29.32
N HIS A 30 26.09 10.32 -28.34
CA HIS A 30 25.24 11.50 -28.56
C HIS A 30 26.05 12.80 -28.47
N SER A 31 25.64 13.83 -29.21
CA SER A 31 26.17 15.19 -29.03
C SER A 31 25.37 15.91 -27.96
N VAL A 32 26.02 16.41 -26.91
CA VAL A 32 25.34 17.01 -25.76
C VAL A 32 25.67 18.49 -25.63
N ARG A 33 24.64 19.32 -25.43
CA ARG A 33 24.78 20.74 -25.09
C ARG A 33 24.03 21.01 -23.79
N SER A 34 24.65 21.73 -22.85
CA SER A 34 24.08 21.95 -21.53
C SER A 34 24.06 23.42 -21.10
N THR A 35 22.95 23.89 -20.53
CA THR A 35 22.77 25.24 -19.98
C THR A 35 22.32 25.18 -18.52
N GLY A 36 22.57 26.26 -17.77
CA GLY A 36 22.09 26.42 -16.39
C GLY A 36 20.76 27.16 -16.26
N THR A 37 20.15 27.56 -17.38
CA THR A 37 19.00 28.49 -17.40
C THR A 37 17.94 28.09 -18.42
N ALA A 38 16.69 28.39 -18.09
CA ALA A 38 15.52 28.18 -18.94
C ALA A 38 15.61 28.99 -20.23
N ALA A 39 16.06 30.26 -20.13
CA ALA A 39 16.24 31.14 -21.28
C ALA A 39 17.29 30.62 -22.28
N GLY A 40 18.37 30.02 -21.78
CA GLY A 40 19.40 29.41 -22.62
C GLY A 40 18.86 28.20 -23.39
N LEU A 41 18.04 27.38 -22.73
CA LEU A 41 17.40 26.22 -23.33
C LEU A 41 16.40 26.66 -24.41
N TRP A 42 15.54 27.62 -24.08
CA TRP A 42 14.52 28.13 -25.00
C TRP A 42 15.14 28.62 -26.31
N ARG A 43 16.24 29.39 -26.23
CA ARG A 43 16.95 29.89 -27.41
C ARG A 43 17.41 28.77 -28.34
N TRP A 44 18.01 27.70 -27.80
CA TRP A 44 18.46 26.56 -28.62
C TRP A 44 17.30 25.82 -29.29
N ILE A 45 16.17 25.68 -28.59
CA ILE A 45 14.97 25.05 -29.16
C ILE A 45 14.38 25.91 -30.28
N GLU A 46 14.32 27.23 -30.09
CA GLU A 46 13.83 28.19 -31.09
C GLU A 46 14.73 28.23 -32.34
N ASP A 47 16.06 28.11 -32.16
CA ASP A 47 17.04 27.95 -33.24
C ASP A 47 16.95 26.58 -33.95
N GLY A 48 16.05 25.70 -33.48
CA GLY A 48 15.76 24.40 -34.08
C GLY A 48 16.75 23.29 -33.71
N GLU A 49 17.58 23.50 -32.69
CA GLU A 49 18.55 22.53 -32.20
C GLU A 49 17.90 21.42 -31.37
N GLY A 50 18.56 20.26 -31.32
CA GLY A 50 18.18 19.15 -30.45
C GLY A 50 17.15 18.18 -31.05
N ASP A 51 17.39 16.90 -30.79
CA ASP A 51 16.48 15.78 -31.03
C ASP A 51 15.75 15.37 -29.74
N LEU A 52 16.29 15.73 -28.58
CA LEU A 52 15.73 15.45 -27.25
C LEU A 52 16.14 16.54 -26.27
N VAL A 53 15.22 16.92 -25.37
CA VAL A 53 15.50 17.83 -24.25
C VAL A 53 15.42 17.06 -22.93
N ILE A 54 16.35 17.34 -22.02
CA ILE A 54 16.30 16.95 -20.61
C ILE A 54 16.35 18.24 -19.79
N THR A 55 15.31 18.56 -19.03
CA THR A 55 15.22 19.83 -18.29
C THR A 55 14.84 19.62 -16.83
N ASP A 56 15.41 20.41 -15.92
CA ASP A 56 14.92 20.53 -14.55
C ASP A 56 13.58 21.29 -14.51
N VAL A 57 12.75 21.00 -13.50
CA VAL A 57 11.53 21.75 -13.19
C VAL A 57 11.87 23.12 -12.62
N VAL A 58 12.81 23.19 -11.68
CA VAL A 58 13.15 24.45 -11.00
C VAL A 58 14.47 24.96 -11.56
N MET A 59 14.44 26.10 -12.26
CA MET A 59 15.63 26.80 -12.71
C MET A 59 15.67 28.22 -12.13
N PRO A 60 16.83 28.92 -12.13
CA PRO A 60 16.96 30.21 -11.45
C PRO A 60 16.12 31.33 -12.07
N ASP A 61 15.77 31.20 -13.35
CA ASP A 61 15.11 32.22 -14.16
C ASP A 61 13.66 31.89 -14.52
N ASP A 62 13.26 30.61 -14.57
CA ASP A 62 11.90 30.17 -14.89
C ASP A 62 11.64 28.73 -14.43
N ASN A 63 10.40 28.26 -14.49
CA ASN A 63 10.05 26.85 -14.28
C ASN A 63 10.11 26.08 -15.61
N GLY A 64 10.89 25.00 -15.67
CA GLY A 64 11.05 24.21 -16.90
C GLY A 64 9.74 23.60 -17.42
N LEU A 65 8.75 23.39 -16.56
CA LEU A 65 7.42 22.95 -16.97
C LEU A 65 6.67 24.02 -17.77
N ASP A 66 6.92 25.31 -17.55
CA ASP A 66 6.25 26.41 -18.26
C ASP A 66 6.75 26.52 -19.72
N LEU A 67 7.91 25.94 -20.04
CA LEU A 67 8.43 25.84 -21.40
C LEU A 67 7.72 24.77 -22.24
N LEU A 68 7.24 23.68 -21.63
CA LEU A 68 6.70 22.52 -22.36
C LEU A 68 5.57 22.88 -23.35
N PRO A 69 4.54 23.69 -22.98
CA PRO A 69 3.49 24.05 -23.92
C PRO A 69 4.02 24.88 -25.10
N ARG A 70 5.02 25.74 -24.86
CA ARG A 70 5.64 26.55 -25.91
C ARG A 70 6.47 25.68 -26.86
N ILE A 71 7.26 24.74 -26.31
CA ILE A 71 8.07 23.78 -27.08
C ILE A 71 7.16 22.95 -27.98
N ARG A 72 6.08 22.38 -27.43
CA ARG A 72 5.13 21.55 -28.19
C ARG A 72 4.46 22.30 -29.34
N LYS A 73 4.24 23.61 -29.20
CA LYS A 73 3.64 24.45 -30.25
C LYS A 73 4.59 24.67 -31.44
N ILE A 74 5.88 24.84 -31.21
CA ILE A 74 6.87 25.13 -32.28
C ILE A 74 7.56 23.88 -32.82
N ARG A 75 7.72 22.85 -31.97
CA ARG A 75 8.45 21.61 -32.25
C ARG A 75 7.65 20.44 -31.67
N PRO A 76 6.49 20.07 -32.25
CA PRO A 76 5.60 19.03 -31.70
C PRO A 76 6.25 17.64 -31.61
N ASP A 77 7.26 17.38 -32.43
CA ASP A 77 8.00 16.12 -32.44
C ASP A 77 9.14 16.06 -31.41
N LEU A 78 9.52 17.21 -30.83
CA LEU A 78 10.61 17.28 -29.88
C LEU A 78 10.17 16.71 -28.52
N ARG A 79 10.80 15.62 -28.11
CA ARG A 79 10.53 15.00 -26.81
C ARG A 79 11.26 15.75 -25.71
N VAL A 80 10.60 15.86 -24.55
CA VAL A 80 11.15 16.52 -23.37
C VAL A 80 11.04 15.57 -22.17
N ILE A 81 12.18 15.22 -21.58
CA ILE A 81 12.26 14.53 -20.29
C ILE A 81 12.43 15.60 -19.22
N VAL A 82 11.59 15.55 -18.19
CA VAL A 82 11.64 16.49 -17.07
C VAL A 82 12.28 15.82 -15.87
N MET A 83 13.20 16.49 -15.20
CA MET A 83 13.80 16.08 -13.94
C MET A 83 13.31 16.98 -12.81
N SER A 84 13.12 16.47 -11.60
CA SER A 84 12.74 17.32 -10.46
C SER A 84 13.26 16.78 -9.14
N ALA A 85 13.68 17.67 -8.23
CA ALA A 85 13.90 17.33 -6.83
C ALA A 85 12.58 17.25 -6.03
N GLN A 86 11.49 17.80 -6.56
CA GLN A 86 10.16 17.74 -5.95
C GLN A 86 9.51 16.40 -6.29
N ASN A 87 9.82 15.38 -5.49
CA ASN A 87 9.40 13.97 -5.65
C ASN A 87 7.91 13.74 -5.28
N THR A 88 7.02 14.59 -5.79
CA THR A 88 5.59 14.59 -5.45
C THR A 88 4.73 14.15 -6.63
N LEU A 89 3.57 13.56 -6.35
CA LEU A 89 2.58 13.20 -7.37
C LEU A 89 2.17 14.40 -8.22
N LEU A 90 1.95 15.56 -7.59
CA LEU A 90 1.51 16.78 -8.28
C LEU A 90 2.52 17.23 -9.34
N THR A 91 3.82 17.13 -9.06
CA THR A 91 4.85 17.49 -10.04
C THR A 91 4.83 16.53 -11.24
N ALA A 92 4.69 15.22 -10.99
CA ALA A 92 4.58 14.23 -12.05
C ALA A 92 3.31 14.44 -12.91
N VAL A 93 2.18 14.78 -12.28
CA VAL A 93 0.93 15.12 -12.96
C VAL A 93 1.10 16.36 -13.83
N LYS A 94 1.60 17.47 -13.27
CA LYS A 94 1.86 18.72 -14.01
C LYS A 94 2.81 18.50 -15.20
N ALA A 95 3.83 17.65 -15.05
CA ALA A 95 4.74 17.30 -16.14
C ALA A 95 4.03 16.54 -17.28
N SER A 96 3.24 15.51 -16.94
CA SER A 96 2.46 14.72 -17.89
C SER A 96 1.44 15.57 -18.65
N GLU A 97 0.65 16.39 -17.93
CA GLU A 97 -0.38 17.27 -18.51
C GLU A 97 0.21 18.29 -19.49
N ARG A 98 1.36 18.86 -19.17
CA ARG A 98 2.03 19.85 -20.00
C ARG A 98 2.78 19.25 -21.19
N GLY A 99 2.75 17.92 -21.33
CA GLY A 99 3.26 17.20 -22.50
C GLY A 99 4.70 16.74 -22.39
N ALA A 100 5.24 16.57 -21.17
CA ALA A 100 6.52 15.88 -21.00
C ALA A 100 6.41 14.43 -21.52
N PHE A 101 7.49 13.94 -22.13
CA PHE A 101 7.61 12.55 -22.54
C PHE A 101 7.77 11.62 -21.34
N GLU A 102 8.61 12.02 -20.39
CA GLU A 102 8.86 11.27 -19.15
C GLU A 102 9.22 12.24 -18.02
N TYR A 103 8.87 11.85 -16.79
CA TYR A 103 9.25 12.52 -15.55
C TYR A 103 10.27 11.66 -14.78
N LEU A 104 11.39 12.24 -14.34
CA LEU A 104 12.44 11.59 -13.58
C LEU A 104 12.69 12.32 -12.23
N PRO A 105 12.39 11.71 -11.09
CA PRO A 105 12.68 12.27 -9.77
C PRO A 105 14.18 12.28 -9.49
N LYS A 106 14.67 13.27 -8.74
CA LYS A 106 16.04 13.32 -8.22
C LYS A 106 16.07 12.84 -6.76
N PRO A 107 17.04 12.00 -6.36
CA PRO A 107 18.10 11.41 -7.18
C PRO A 107 17.59 10.27 -8.08
N PHE A 108 18.22 10.07 -9.24
CA PHE A 108 17.90 9.01 -10.20
C PHE A 108 19.12 8.14 -10.50
N ASP A 109 18.88 6.91 -10.95
CA ASP A 109 19.94 6.04 -11.48
C ASP A 109 20.31 6.45 -12.92
N LEU A 110 21.60 6.47 -13.23
CA LEU A 110 22.09 6.89 -14.54
C LEU A 110 21.66 5.92 -15.65
N ASN A 111 21.57 4.62 -15.36
CA ASN A 111 21.10 3.62 -16.32
C ASN A 111 19.62 3.79 -16.63
N GLU A 112 18.81 4.18 -15.64
CA GLU A 112 17.39 4.48 -15.82
C GLU A 112 17.21 5.68 -16.78
N LEU A 113 17.99 6.74 -16.58
CA LEU A 113 17.96 7.90 -17.47
C LEU A 113 18.40 7.53 -18.89
N VAL A 114 19.48 6.75 -19.04
CA VAL A 114 19.95 6.28 -20.35
C VAL A 114 18.89 5.42 -21.06
N ALA A 115 18.23 4.52 -20.34
CA ALA A 115 17.15 3.71 -20.89
C ALA A 115 15.96 4.60 -21.33
N THR A 116 15.64 5.63 -20.56
CA THR A 116 14.57 6.59 -20.88
C THR A 116 14.91 7.41 -22.12
N VAL A 117 16.14 7.90 -22.24
CA VAL A 117 16.64 8.59 -23.44
C VAL A 117 16.55 7.69 -24.67
N GLY A 118 16.97 6.43 -24.56
CA GLY A 118 16.87 5.46 -25.65
C GLY A 118 15.42 5.24 -26.11
N LYS A 119 14.47 5.13 -25.17
CA LYS A 119 13.03 5.03 -25.47
C LYS A 119 12.49 6.29 -26.14
N ALA A 120 12.89 7.48 -25.66
CA ALA A 120 12.44 8.75 -26.19
C ALA A 120 12.88 8.96 -27.65
N LEU A 121 14.12 8.61 -27.97
CA LEU A 121 14.67 8.72 -29.32
C LEU A 121 14.12 7.64 -30.29
N ALA A 122 13.71 6.48 -29.77
CA ALA A 122 13.13 5.40 -30.57
C ALA A 122 11.61 5.53 -30.76
N ALA A 123 10.94 6.35 -29.95
CA ALA A 123 9.49 6.54 -30.04
C ALA A 123 9.13 7.26 -31.35
N PRO A 124 8.12 6.77 -32.10
CA PRO A 124 7.61 7.50 -33.28
C PRO A 124 7.19 8.92 -32.90
N ALA A 125 7.35 9.88 -33.81
CA ALA A 125 6.78 11.21 -33.67
C ALA A 125 5.30 11.10 -33.27
N PRO A 126 4.84 11.79 -32.22
CA PRO A 126 3.46 11.67 -31.80
C PRO A 126 2.59 12.25 -32.92
N GLY A 127 1.82 11.40 -33.60
CA GLY A 127 0.79 11.88 -34.51
C GLY A 127 -0.09 12.86 -33.74
N VAL A 128 -0.25 14.07 -34.28
CA VAL A 128 -1.04 15.16 -33.70
C VAL A 128 -2.48 14.68 -33.56
N LYS A 129 -2.79 13.99 -32.46
CA LYS A 129 -4.15 13.88 -31.95
C LYS A 129 -4.33 15.08 -31.05
N GLU A 130 -5.02 16.06 -31.60
CA GLU A 130 -5.64 17.17 -30.88
C GLU A 130 -6.37 16.61 -29.66
N GLN A 131 -5.73 16.72 -28.50
CA GLN A 131 -6.42 16.83 -27.23
C GLN A 131 -6.26 18.29 -26.78
N GLU A 132 -6.58 19.22 -27.68
CA GLU A 132 -6.87 20.60 -27.33
C GLU A 132 -8.36 20.67 -27.00
N GLY A 133 -8.71 20.32 -25.78
CA GLY A 133 -10.08 20.35 -25.29
C GLY A 133 -10.14 20.00 -23.81
N GLU A 134 -10.33 21.02 -22.97
CA GLU A 134 -10.75 20.92 -21.57
C GLU A 134 -9.81 20.20 -20.58
N VAL A 135 -8.66 20.80 -20.24
CA VAL A 135 -7.89 20.40 -19.03
C VAL A 135 -7.37 21.62 -18.25
N ARG A 136 -7.96 22.80 -18.46
CA ARG A 136 -7.41 24.07 -17.95
C ARG A 136 -7.79 24.41 -16.50
N GLN A 137 -8.39 23.51 -15.73
CA GLN A 137 -8.91 23.81 -14.38
C GLN A 137 -8.31 22.97 -13.24
N LEU A 138 -7.36 22.07 -13.49
CA LEU A 138 -6.77 21.22 -12.44
C LEU A 138 -5.64 21.92 -11.66
N ALA A 139 -5.07 23.00 -12.19
CA ALA A 139 -3.89 23.66 -11.62
C ALA A 139 -4.18 24.59 -10.42
N GLU A 140 -5.45 24.88 -10.10
CA GLU A 140 -5.85 25.79 -9.01
C GLU A 140 -6.51 25.06 -7.82
N ARG A 141 -6.55 23.73 -7.83
CA ARG A 141 -7.06 22.96 -6.68
C ARG A 141 -5.97 22.90 -5.60
N ASN A 142 -6.30 23.44 -4.43
CA ASN A 142 -5.47 23.55 -3.21
C ASN A 142 -4.32 22.53 -3.14
N GLU A 143 -3.08 23.04 -3.10
CA GLU A 143 -1.84 22.25 -2.92
C GLU A 143 -1.86 21.38 -1.64
N ASP A 144 -2.80 21.63 -0.73
CA ASP A 144 -2.86 21.05 0.62
C ASP A 144 -3.69 19.75 0.76
N THR A 145 -4.32 19.21 -0.29
CA THR A 145 -5.42 18.23 -0.07
C THR A 145 -5.16 16.75 -0.42
N LEU A 146 -4.00 16.37 -0.98
CA LEU A 146 -3.67 14.94 -1.17
C LEU A 146 -2.24 14.60 -0.71
N PRO A 147 -2.07 14.08 0.52
CA PRO A 147 -0.76 13.81 1.07
C PRO A 147 -0.29 12.40 0.70
N LEU A 148 -0.24 12.07 -0.59
CA LEU A 148 0.44 10.84 -0.99
C LEU A 148 1.95 11.08 -0.88
N ILE A 149 2.49 10.71 0.28
CA ILE A 149 3.88 10.94 0.67
C ILE A 149 4.71 9.70 0.38
N GLY A 150 5.82 9.92 -0.30
CA GLY A 150 6.82 8.91 -0.59
C GLY A 150 7.81 9.42 -1.61
N ARG A 151 9.09 9.29 -1.30
CA ARG A 151 10.21 9.62 -2.20
C ARG A 151 10.97 8.38 -2.66
N SER A 152 10.64 7.21 -2.12
CA SER A 152 11.24 5.94 -2.51
C SER A 152 11.04 5.66 -4.01
N PRO A 153 12.00 4.99 -4.67
CA PRO A 153 11.88 4.65 -6.10
C PRO A 153 10.56 3.93 -6.43
N ALA A 154 10.11 3.04 -5.55
CA ALA A 154 8.85 2.31 -5.71
C ALA A 154 7.64 3.25 -5.74
N MET A 155 7.60 4.28 -4.89
CA MET A 155 6.53 5.27 -4.89
C MET A 155 6.60 6.20 -6.10
N GLN A 156 7.81 6.56 -6.55
CA GLN A 156 7.96 7.38 -7.74
C GLN A 156 7.45 6.69 -9.00
N GLU A 157 7.68 5.37 -9.15
CA GLU A 157 7.06 4.60 -10.23
C GLU A 157 5.54 4.65 -10.19
N ILE A 158 4.96 4.52 -8.99
CA ILE A 158 3.51 4.64 -8.81
C ILE A 158 3.04 6.03 -9.26
N TYR A 159 3.72 7.10 -8.88
CA TYR A 159 3.36 8.46 -9.31
C TYR A 159 3.39 8.64 -10.82
N ARG A 160 4.40 8.09 -11.51
CA ARG A 160 4.45 8.13 -12.98
C ARG A 160 3.28 7.39 -13.62
N VAL A 161 2.93 6.21 -13.10
CA VAL A 161 1.77 5.45 -13.59
C VAL A 161 0.48 6.23 -13.34
N LEU A 162 0.28 6.77 -12.14
CA LEU A 162 -0.91 7.57 -11.82
C LEU A 162 -1.04 8.81 -12.73
N ALA A 163 0.06 9.54 -12.95
CA ALA A 163 0.08 10.71 -13.82
C ALA A 163 -0.33 10.40 -15.27
N ARG A 164 -0.02 9.19 -15.78
CA ARG A 164 -0.47 8.75 -17.12
C ARG A 164 -1.94 8.35 -17.16
N LEU A 165 -2.50 7.94 -16.02
CA LEU A 165 -3.89 7.47 -15.92
C LEU A 165 -4.91 8.58 -15.67
N MET A 166 -4.46 9.78 -15.26
CA MET A 166 -5.34 10.92 -14.98
C MET A 166 -6.23 11.29 -16.18
N GLY A 167 -5.67 11.27 -17.39
CA GLY A 167 -6.39 11.57 -18.63
C GLY A 167 -7.26 10.43 -19.19
N THR A 168 -7.50 9.35 -18.43
CA THR A 168 -8.19 8.15 -18.92
C THR A 168 -9.32 7.71 -17.99
N ASP A 169 -10.32 7.03 -18.55
CA ASP A 169 -11.40 6.37 -17.80
C ASP A 169 -11.14 4.85 -17.63
N LEU A 170 -9.89 4.41 -17.80
CA LEU A 170 -9.54 2.99 -17.66
C LEU A 170 -9.79 2.51 -16.23
N THR A 171 -10.28 1.28 -16.12
CA THR A 171 -10.42 0.57 -14.85
C THR A 171 -9.06 0.29 -14.23
N VAL A 172 -8.89 0.65 -12.97
CA VAL A 172 -7.64 0.45 -12.24
C VAL A 172 -7.86 -0.56 -11.12
N MET A 173 -6.95 -1.53 -11.01
CA MET A 173 -6.91 -2.51 -9.92
C MET A 173 -5.73 -2.20 -9.00
N ILE A 174 -6.00 -1.80 -7.77
CA ILE A 174 -5.00 -1.45 -6.75
C ILE A 174 -4.83 -2.62 -5.79
N THR A 175 -3.66 -3.24 -5.80
CA THR A 175 -3.30 -4.33 -4.90
C THR A 175 -2.33 -3.83 -3.84
N GLY A 176 -2.44 -4.34 -2.62
CA GLY A 176 -1.52 -3.99 -1.55
C GLY A 176 -2.06 -4.38 -0.18
N GLU A 177 -1.15 -4.59 0.77
CA GLU A 177 -1.50 -4.92 2.15
C GLU A 177 -2.42 -3.87 2.78
N SER A 178 -3.10 -4.25 3.86
CA SER A 178 -3.91 -3.32 4.62
C SER A 178 -3.05 -2.16 5.15
N GLY A 179 -3.59 -0.95 5.12
CA GLY A 179 -2.89 0.25 5.60
C GLY A 179 -1.80 0.79 4.68
N THR A 180 -1.67 0.33 3.43
CA THR A 180 -0.66 0.86 2.47
C THR A 180 -1.07 2.17 1.78
N GLY A 181 -2.34 2.58 1.87
CA GLY A 181 -2.87 3.80 1.23
C GLY A 181 -3.64 3.58 -0.07
N LYS A 182 -4.25 2.41 -0.28
CA LYS A 182 -5.03 2.09 -1.50
C LYS A 182 -6.13 3.11 -1.80
N GLU A 183 -6.88 3.52 -0.78
CA GLU A 183 -7.93 4.54 -0.92
C GLU A 183 -7.38 5.90 -1.34
N LEU A 184 -6.24 6.33 -0.79
CA LEU A 184 -5.60 7.60 -1.16
C LEU A 184 -5.22 7.62 -2.64
N VAL A 185 -4.76 6.49 -3.19
CA VAL A 185 -4.47 6.37 -4.62
C VAL A 185 -5.75 6.46 -5.45
N ALA A 186 -6.82 5.78 -5.04
CA ALA A 186 -8.10 5.84 -5.74
C ALA A 186 -8.68 7.26 -5.75
N ARG A 187 -8.59 7.95 -4.61
CA ARG A 187 -8.98 9.35 -4.46
C ARG A 187 -8.13 10.27 -5.36
N ALA A 188 -6.81 10.07 -5.40
CA ALA A 188 -5.93 10.82 -6.29
C ALA A 188 -6.30 10.66 -7.77
N LEU A 189 -6.64 9.43 -8.21
CA LEU A 189 -7.09 9.17 -9.58
C LEU A 189 -8.39 9.89 -9.95
N HIS A 190 -9.23 10.17 -8.95
CA HIS A 190 -10.46 10.91 -9.12
C HIS A 190 -10.20 12.42 -9.10
N ASP A 191 -9.59 12.93 -8.03
CA ASP A 191 -9.41 14.37 -7.78
C ASP A 191 -8.55 15.06 -8.85
N TYR A 192 -7.63 14.33 -9.47
CA TYR A 192 -6.80 14.81 -10.58
C TYR A 192 -7.18 14.21 -11.94
N GLY A 193 -8.25 13.43 -12.01
CA GLY A 193 -8.68 12.76 -13.24
C GLY A 193 -9.69 13.57 -14.06
N LYS A 194 -10.10 13.02 -15.21
CA LYS A 194 -11.16 13.59 -16.05
C LYS A 194 -12.52 13.81 -15.36
N ARG A 195 -12.78 13.05 -14.30
CA ARG A 195 -14.07 13.04 -13.59
C ARG A 195 -14.01 13.76 -12.24
N ALA A 196 -13.03 14.63 -12.06
CA ALA A 196 -12.76 15.30 -10.79
C ALA A 196 -13.85 16.30 -10.34
N GLU A 197 -14.81 16.63 -11.19
CA GLU A 197 -16.01 17.41 -10.83
C GLU A 197 -17.21 16.54 -10.45
N GLY A 198 -17.15 15.25 -10.79
CA GLY A 198 -18.18 14.27 -10.43
C GLY A 198 -18.02 13.77 -9.00
N PRO A 199 -18.95 12.92 -8.53
CA PRO A 199 -18.86 12.33 -7.20
C PRO A 199 -17.76 11.27 -7.09
N PHE A 200 -17.06 11.24 -5.95
CA PHE A 200 -16.25 10.09 -5.52
C PHE A 200 -17.03 9.26 -4.53
N VAL A 201 -17.50 8.08 -4.95
CA VAL A 201 -18.24 7.16 -4.08
C VAL A 201 -17.34 5.99 -3.71
N ALA A 202 -16.96 5.91 -2.43
CA ALA A 202 -16.21 4.79 -1.89
C ALA A 202 -17.13 3.80 -1.18
N ILE A 203 -16.91 2.51 -1.41
CA ILE A 203 -17.62 1.43 -0.72
C ILE A 203 -16.65 0.32 -0.35
N ASN A 204 -16.66 -0.08 0.93
CA ASN A 204 -15.83 -1.16 1.44
C ASN A 204 -16.67 -2.44 1.57
N MET A 205 -16.34 -3.46 0.77
CA MET A 205 -17.10 -4.72 0.76
C MET A 205 -17.04 -5.47 2.09
N ALA A 206 -15.94 -5.36 2.83
CA ALA A 206 -15.76 -6.05 4.10
C ALA A 206 -16.60 -5.44 5.24
N ALA A 207 -17.05 -4.19 5.10
CA ALA A 207 -17.86 -3.49 6.10
C ALA A 207 -19.38 -3.71 5.93
N ILE A 208 -19.80 -4.34 4.84
CA ILE A 208 -21.22 -4.53 4.50
C ILE A 208 -21.55 -6.02 4.62
N PRO A 209 -22.66 -6.40 5.30
CA PRO A 209 -23.14 -7.78 5.30
C PRO A 209 -23.31 -8.31 3.87
N ARG A 210 -22.85 -9.54 3.62
CA ARG A 210 -22.74 -10.08 2.25
C ARG A 210 -24.06 -10.04 1.48
N GLU A 211 -25.15 -10.30 2.18
CA GLU A 211 -26.52 -10.28 1.66
C GLU A 211 -27.01 -8.89 1.25
N LEU A 212 -26.42 -7.81 1.78
CA LEU A 212 -26.79 -6.43 1.46
C LEU A 212 -25.95 -5.80 0.35
N ILE A 213 -24.78 -6.38 0.01
CA ILE A 213 -23.85 -5.83 -0.97
C ILE A 213 -24.51 -5.55 -2.33
N GLU A 214 -25.36 -6.45 -2.83
CA GLU A 214 -26.07 -6.21 -4.09
C GLU A 214 -26.99 -5.00 -4.01
N SER A 215 -27.77 -4.89 -2.93
CA SER A 215 -28.72 -3.79 -2.76
C SER A 215 -28.02 -2.45 -2.55
N GLU A 216 -26.87 -2.44 -1.88
CA GLU A 216 -26.04 -1.24 -1.69
C GLU A 216 -25.43 -0.79 -3.03
N LEU A 217 -24.88 -1.70 -3.83
CA LEU A 217 -24.24 -1.37 -5.10
C LEU A 217 -25.25 -0.93 -6.17
N PHE A 218 -26.29 -1.73 -6.38
CA PHE A 218 -27.21 -1.57 -7.52
C PHE A 218 -28.53 -0.90 -7.15
N GLY A 219 -28.82 -0.70 -5.86
CA GLY A 219 -30.11 -0.22 -5.40
C GLY A 219 -31.18 -1.30 -5.44
N HIS A 220 -32.36 -1.03 -4.89
CA HIS A 220 -33.47 -1.98 -4.86
C HIS A 220 -34.82 -1.30 -5.03
N GLU A 221 -35.76 -2.01 -5.65
CA GLU A 221 -37.16 -1.59 -5.72
C GLU A 221 -37.92 -1.96 -4.44
N LYS A 222 -39.03 -1.26 -4.20
CA LYS A 222 -39.95 -1.61 -3.11
C LYS A 222 -40.45 -3.05 -3.28
N GLY A 223 -40.29 -3.86 -2.23
CA GLY A 223 -40.71 -5.26 -2.20
C GLY A 223 -39.71 -6.24 -2.81
N ALA A 224 -38.47 -5.82 -3.13
CA ALA A 224 -37.46 -6.69 -3.70
C ALA A 224 -37.02 -7.85 -2.77
N PHE A 225 -37.08 -7.65 -1.46
CA PHE A 225 -36.81 -8.66 -0.43
C PHE A 225 -37.56 -8.33 0.87
N THR A 226 -37.55 -9.25 1.84
CA THR A 226 -38.18 -9.03 3.16
C THR A 226 -37.52 -7.87 3.89
N GLY A 227 -38.24 -6.76 4.07
CA GLY A 227 -37.73 -5.52 4.67
C GLY A 227 -37.54 -4.37 3.69
N ALA A 228 -37.63 -4.60 2.38
CA ALA A 228 -37.56 -3.57 1.34
C ALA A 228 -38.87 -2.75 1.26
N THR A 229 -39.11 -1.90 2.26
CA THR A 229 -40.36 -1.11 2.38
C THR A 229 -40.39 0.11 1.46
N VAL A 230 -39.23 0.61 1.05
CA VAL A 230 -39.03 1.79 0.18
C VAL A 230 -38.00 1.44 -0.91
N ARG A 231 -38.03 2.15 -2.04
CA ARG A 231 -36.97 2.08 -3.06
C ARG A 231 -35.71 2.78 -2.53
N ALA A 232 -34.54 2.20 -2.77
CA ALA A 232 -33.25 2.82 -2.43
C ALA A 232 -32.33 2.90 -3.65
N THR A 233 -31.64 4.04 -3.79
CA THR A 233 -30.64 4.30 -4.84
C THR A 233 -29.31 3.62 -4.50
N GLY A 234 -28.73 2.91 -5.47
CA GLY A 234 -27.45 2.22 -5.29
C GLY A 234 -26.22 3.13 -5.45
N ARG A 235 -25.04 2.60 -5.11
CA ARG A 235 -23.76 3.31 -5.29
C ARG A 235 -23.42 3.63 -6.74
N PHE A 236 -23.83 2.79 -7.70
CA PHE A 236 -23.65 3.11 -9.11
C PHE A 236 -24.39 4.39 -9.52
N GLU A 237 -25.62 4.57 -9.04
CA GLU A 237 -26.42 5.76 -9.34
C GLU A 237 -25.85 7.00 -8.64
N GLN A 238 -25.40 6.85 -7.39
CA GLN A 238 -24.73 7.92 -6.64
C GLN A 238 -23.40 8.35 -7.29
N ALA A 239 -22.72 7.42 -7.98
CA ALA A 239 -21.43 7.65 -8.61
C ALA A 239 -21.53 8.15 -10.06
N GLN A 240 -22.75 8.41 -10.57
CA GLN A 240 -22.97 8.78 -11.96
C GLN A 240 -22.18 10.02 -12.37
N GLY A 241 -21.45 9.93 -13.48
CA GLY A 241 -20.55 10.99 -13.97
C GLY A 241 -19.21 11.06 -13.22
N GLY A 242 -19.05 10.32 -12.13
CA GLY A 242 -17.88 10.34 -11.25
C GLY A 242 -17.11 9.02 -11.22
N THR A 243 -16.56 8.70 -10.05
CA THR A 243 -15.75 7.50 -9.79
C THR A 243 -16.39 6.66 -8.68
N LEU A 244 -16.53 5.36 -8.92
CA LEU A 244 -16.89 4.38 -7.90
C LEU A 244 -15.63 3.58 -7.49
N PHE A 245 -15.26 3.74 -6.23
CA PHE A 245 -14.15 3.01 -5.61
C PHE A 245 -14.68 1.78 -4.85
N LEU A 246 -14.33 0.60 -5.34
CA LEU A 246 -14.67 -0.70 -4.76
C LEU A 246 -13.50 -1.20 -3.91
N ASP A 247 -13.52 -0.90 -2.61
CA ASP A 247 -12.50 -1.38 -1.69
C ASP A 247 -12.79 -2.80 -1.22
N GLU A 248 -11.73 -3.58 -1.06
CA GLU A 248 -11.75 -5.00 -0.75
C GLU A 248 -12.64 -5.84 -1.67
N ILE A 249 -12.46 -5.68 -2.99
CA ILE A 249 -13.23 -6.37 -4.04
C ILE A 249 -13.21 -7.91 -3.89
N GLY A 250 -12.18 -8.47 -3.26
CA GLY A 250 -12.08 -9.90 -2.97
C GLY A 250 -13.13 -10.44 -1.99
N ASP A 251 -13.81 -9.57 -1.24
CA ASP A 251 -14.89 -9.94 -0.31
C ASP A 251 -16.30 -9.87 -0.95
N MET A 252 -16.39 -9.52 -2.23
CA MET A 252 -17.64 -9.47 -2.97
C MET A 252 -18.22 -10.90 -3.21
N PRO A 253 -19.51 -11.14 -2.92
CA PRO A 253 -20.16 -12.43 -3.19
C PRO A 253 -20.32 -12.70 -4.69
N LEU A 254 -20.42 -13.97 -5.09
CA LEU A 254 -20.43 -14.41 -6.49
C LEU A 254 -21.61 -13.84 -7.30
N GLU A 255 -22.75 -13.64 -6.65
CA GLU A 255 -23.96 -13.08 -7.23
C GLU A 255 -23.72 -11.61 -7.64
N ALA A 256 -23.15 -10.82 -6.74
CA ALA A 256 -22.76 -9.43 -7.00
C ALA A 256 -21.66 -9.34 -8.07
N GLN A 257 -20.67 -10.25 -8.05
CA GLN A 257 -19.63 -10.32 -9.08
C GLN A 257 -20.21 -10.51 -10.49
N THR A 258 -21.26 -11.34 -10.62
CA THR A 258 -21.92 -11.60 -11.90
C THR A 258 -22.60 -10.34 -12.44
N ARG A 259 -23.23 -9.54 -11.59
CA ARG A 259 -23.82 -8.26 -12.01
C ARG A 259 -22.77 -7.21 -12.33
N LEU A 260 -21.73 -7.09 -11.51
CA LEU A 260 -20.63 -6.16 -11.78
C LEU A 260 -19.97 -6.44 -13.14
N LEU A 261 -19.78 -7.72 -13.48
CA LEU A 261 -19.27 -8.11 -14.79
C LEU A 261 -20.14 -7.60 -15.94
N ARG A 262 -21.48 -7.69 -15.81
CA ARG A 262 -22.40 -7.15 -16.82
C ARG A 262 -22.26 -5.64 -16.96
N VAL A 263 -22.14 -4.92 -15.84
CA VAL A 263 -21.94 -3.46 -15.91
C VAL A 263 -20.66 -3.11 -16.67
N LEU A 264 -19.56 -3.83 -16.41
CA LEU A 264 -18.28 -3.61 -17.09
C LEU A 264 -18.29 -4.01 -18.58
N GLN A 265 -19.23 -4.85 -19.01
CA GLN A 265 -19.34 -5.32 -20.40
C GLN A 265 -20.38 -4.53 -21.21
N GLU A 266 -21.54 -4.28 -20.63
CA GLU A 266 -22.71 -3.73 -21.30
C GLU A 266 -22.90 -2.23 -21.01
N GLY A 267 -22.28 -1.70 -19.95
CA GLY A 267 -22.44 -0.30 -19.54
C GLY A 267 -23.80 -0.01 -18.89
N GLU A 268 -24.58 -1.03 -18.56
CA GLU A 268 -25.90 -0.92 -17.94
C GLU A 268 -26.06 -1.90 -16.77
N TYR A 269 -26.99 -1.61 -15.87
CA TYR A 269 -27.40 -2.48 -14.76
C TYR A 269 -28.87 -2.31 -14.42
N THR A 270 -29.41 -3.19 -13.57
CA THR A 270 -30.77 -3.09 -13.03
C THR A 270 -30.74 -3.10 -11.50
N THR A 271 -31.69 -2.41 -10.87
CA THR A 271 -31.91 -2.51 -9.42
C THR A 271 -32.34 -3.93 -9.01
N VAL A 272 -32.11 -4.32 -7.75
CA VAL A 272 -32.62 -5.59 -7.21
C VAL A 272 -34.15 -5.59 -7.29
N GLY A 273 -34.73 -6.59 -7.96
CA GLY A 273 -36.17 -6.67 -8.20
C GLY A 273 -36.70 -5.77 -9.33
N GLY A 274 -35.84 -4.91 -9.91
CA GLY A 274 -36.16 -4.07 -11.05
C GLY A 274 -35.95 -4.78 -12.39
N ARG A 275 -36.55 -4.22 -13.45
CA ARG A 275 -36.40 -4.72 -14.85
C ARG A 275 -35.93 -3.64 -15.82
N THR A 276 -35.91 -2.39 -15.37
CA THR A 276 -35.52 -1.25 -16.20
C THR A 276 -34.00 -1.12 -16.17
N PRO A 277 -33.32 -1.19 -17.32
CA PRO A 277 -31.88 -0.95 -17.38
C PRO A 277 -31.55 0.51 -17.08
N ILE A 278 -30.43 0.72 -16.39
CA ILE A 278 -29.87 2.01 -15.99
C ILE A 278 -28.44 2.08 -16.54
N GLN A 279 -28.15 3.14 -17.29
CA GLN A 279 -26.83 3.41 -17.86
C GLN A 279 -25.81 3.78 -16.77
N ALA A 280 -24.73 3.01 -16.67
CA ALA A 280 -23.63 3.23 -15.74
C ALA A 280 -22.52 4.07 -16.40
N ASN A 281 -22.61 5.39 -16.26
CA ASN A 281 -21.53 6.28 -16.68
C ASN A 281 -20.60 6.56 -15.50
N VAL A 282 -19.82 5.56 -15.10
CA VAL A 282 -18.98 5.60 -13.89
C VAL A 282 -17.59 5.03 -14.17
N ARG A 283 -16.54 5.72 -13.72
CA ARG A 283 -15.18 5.17 -13.71
C ARG A 283 -15.02 4.22 -12.53
N ILE A 284 -14.55 2.99 -12.78
CA ILE A 284 -14.35 1.99 -11.74
C ILE A 284 -12.88 1.97 -11.30
N VAL A 285 -12.67 2.07 -9.99
CA VAL A 285 -11.37 1.79 -9.35
C VAL A 285 -11.62 0.71 -8.31
N ALA A 286 -10.90 -0.41 -8.38
CA ALA A 286 -11.04 -1.51 -7.43
C ALA A 286 -9.76 -1.66 -6.60
N ALA A 287 -9.89 -2.09 -5.34
CA ALA A 287 -8.76 -2.37 -4.48
C ALA A 287 -8.93 -3.68 -3.72
N THR A 288 -7.82 -4.34 -3.38
CA THR A 288 -7.82 -5.49 -2.46
C THR A 288 -6.46 -5.77 -1.84
N HIS A 289 -6.45 -6.35 -0.65
CA HIS A 289 -5.27 -6.98 -0.04
C HIS A 289 -5.15 -8.49 -0.29
N ARG A 290 -6.18 -9.14 -0.85
CA ARG A 290 -6.24 -10.59 -1.05
C ARG A 290 -5.61 -11.00 -2.38
N ASP A 291 -5.08 -12.22 -2.46
CA ASP A 291 -4.65 -12.80 -3.74
C ASP A 291 -5.88 -13.30 -4.53
N LEU A 292 -6.36 -12.47 -5.45
CA LEU A 292 -7.51 -12.82 -6.29
C LEU A 292 -7.27 -14.08 -7.14
N ARG A 293 -6.03 -14.40 -7.52
CA ARG A 293 -5.74 -15.64 -8.26
C ARG A 293 -5.96 -16.87 -7.39
N GLN A 294 -5.63 -16.77 -6.09
CA GLN A 294 -5.95 -17.83 -5.14
C GLN A 294 -7.47 -17.97 -4.97
N LEU A 295 -8.21 -16.86 -4.89
CA LEU A 295 -9.67 -16.91 -4.78
C LEU A 295 -10.34 -17.50 -6.02
N ILE A 296 -9.79 -17.24 -7.21
CA ILE A 296 -10.23 -17.88 -8.46
C ILE A 296 -10.05 -19.40 -8.38
N ARG A 297 -8.87 -19.88 -7.95
CA ARG A 297 -8.63 -21.32 -7.79
C ARG A 297 -9.56 -21.98 -6.77
N GLN A 298 -10.01 -21.23 -5.77
CA GLN A 298 -10.96 -21.67 -4.75
C GLN A 298 -12.43 -21.55 -5.19
N GLY A 299 -12.72 -20.99 -6.37
CA GLY A 299 -14.09 -20.74 -6.85
C GLY A 299 -14.80 -19.60 -6.10
N LEU A 300 -14.07 -18.77 -5.36
CA LEU A 300 -14.60 -17.64 -4.58
C LEU A 300 -14.57 -16.31 -5.35
N PHE A 301 -13.85 -16.26 -6.47
CA PHE A 301 -13.79 -15.09 -7.34
C PHE A 301 -13.83 -15.52 -8.80
N ARG A 302 -14.56 -14.79 -9.65
CA ARG A 302 -14.70 -15.15 -11.06
C ARG A 302 -13.50 -14.68 -11.87
N GLU A 303 -13.00 -15.58 -12.72
CA GLU A 303 -11.86 -15.30 -13.60
C GLU A 303 -12.17 -14.23 -14.66
N ASP A 304 -13.38 -14.27 -15.25
CA ASP A 304 -13.83 -13.30 -16.25
C ASP A 304 -13.91 -11.86 -15.70
N LEU A 305 -14.40 -11.71 -14.47
CA LEU A 305 -14.42 -10.44 -13.75
C LEU A 305 -13.01 -9.94 -13.43
N PHE A 306 -12.10 -10.83 -13.01
CA PHE A 306 -10.71 -10.45 -12.74
C PHE A 306 -10.06 -9.79 -13.96
N TYR A 307 -10.17 -10.38 -15.15
CA TYR A 307 -9.58 -9.79 -16.36
C TYR A 307 -10.25 -8.47 -16.79
N ARG A 308 -11.54 -8.27 -16.48
CA ARG A 308 -12.24 -7.01 -16.76
C ARG A 308 -11.90 -5.89 -15.77
N LEU A 309 -11.57 -6.22 -14.53
CA LEU A 309 -11.12 -5.23 -13.53
C LEU A 309 -9.63 -4.93 -13.66
N ASN A 310 -8.81 -5.94 -13.96
CA ASN A 310 -7.35 -5.86 -13.97
C ASN A 310 -6.79 -5.28 -15.29
N VAL A 311 -7.40 -4.21 -15.81
CA VAL A 311 -6.95 -3.53 -17.04
C VAL A 311 -5.64 -2.81 -16.80
N VAL A 312 -5.57 -2.02 -15.71
CA VAL A 312 -4.32 -1.39 -15.25
C VAL A 312 -4.04 -1.82 -13.80
N PRO A 313 -3.11 -2.77 -13.58
CA PRO A 313 -2.71 -3.17 -12.24
C PRO A 313 -1.74 -2.16 -11.61
N ILE A 314 -1.98 -1.78 -10.37
CA ILE A 314 -1.07 -1.00 -9.52
C ILE A 314 -0.84 -1.78 -8.24
N ARG A 315 0.42 -2.09 -7.92
CA ARG A 315 0.81 -2.71 -6.64
C ARG A 315 1.38 -1.63 -5.75
N LEU A 316 0.71 -1.33 -4.64
CA LEU A 316 1.27 -0.52 -3.58
C LEU A 316 2.27 -1.33 -2.74
N PRO A 317 3.52 -0.86 -2.58
CA PRO A 317 4.51 -1.52 -1.75
C PRO A 317 4.12 -1.41 -0.27
N ALA A 318 4.37 -2.50 0.47
CA ALA A 318 4.32 -2.47 1.92
C ALA A 318 5.35 -1.47 2.47
N LEU A 319 5.11 -0.91 3.66
CA LEU A 319 5.99 0.12 4.24
C LEU A 319 7.43 -0.39 4.45
N ARG A 320 7.58 -1.68 4.77
CA ARG A 320 8.90 -2.36 4.85
C ARG A 320 9.68 -2.44 3.54
N GLU A 321 9.01 -2.30 2.39
CA GLU A 321 9.62 -2.25 1.06
C GLU A 321 10.01 -0.81 0.67
N ARG A 322 9.58 0.19 1.46
CA ARG A 322 9.85 1.63 1.27
C ARG A 322 10.21 2.33 2.58
N ARG A 323 11.14 1.74 3.34
CA ARG A 323 11.58 2.25 4.67
C ARG A 323 12.15 3.67 4.62
N GLU A 324 12.62 4.11 3.47
CA GLU A 324 13.11 5.47 3.22
C GLU A 324 12.02 6.54 3.32
N ASP A 325 10.74 6.15 3.18
CA ASP A 325 9.58 7.03 3.28
C ASP A 325 9.07 7.19 4.73
N VAL A 326 9.44 6.28 5.64
CA VAL A 326 9.00 6.28 7.04
C VAL A 326 9.28 7.61 7.75
N PRO A 327 10.47 8.23 7.62
CA PRO A 327 10.75 9.50 8.31
C PRO A 327 9.83 10.64 7.83
N ASP A 328 9.55 10.70 6.53
CA ASP A 328 8.73 11.77 5.95
C ASP A 328 7.26 11.58 6.31
N LEU A 329 6.77 10.34 6.30
CA LEU A 329 5.43 9.98 6.79
C LEU A 329 5.26 10.32 8.27
N ALA A 330 6.21 9.93 9.12
CA ALA A 330 6.13 10.17 10.56
C ALA A 330 6.12 11.67 10.89
N ARG A 331 7.01 12.46 10.25
CA ARG A 331 7.00 13.93 10.40
C ARG A 331 5.69 14.54 9.94
N HIS A 332 5.12 14.05 8.84
CA HIS A 332 3.84 14.54 8.35
C HIS A 332 2.71 14.29 9.34
N PHE A 333 2.58 13.06 9.88
CA PHE A 333 1.54 12.77 10.87
C PHE A 333 1.71 13.62 12.12
N LEU A 334 2.94 13.74 12.65
CA LEU A 334 3.20 14.58 13.81
C LEU A 334 2.90 16.07 13.57
N ALA A 335 3.12 16.57 12.35
CA ALA A 335 2.80 17.95 11.98
C ALA A 335 1.28 18.23 11.91
N GLN A 336 0.44 17.19 11.76
CA GLN A 336 -1.03 17.35 11.78
C GLN A 336 -1.61 17.39 13.20
N MET A 337 -0.90 16.83 14.19
CA MET A 337 -1.39 16.70 15.57
C MET A 337 -1.86 18.02 16.20
N PRO A 338 -1.18 19.18 16.02
CA PRO A 338 -1.66 20.45 16.55
C PRO A 338 -3.02 20.89 16.03
N ALA A 339 -3.36 20.58 14.77
CA ALA A 339 -4.68 20.90 14.21
C ALA A 339 -5.82 20.10 14.87
N GLU A 340 -5.49 18.97 15.49
CA GLU A 340 -6.40 18.12 16.25
C GLU A 340 -6.41 18.44 17.76
N GLY A 341 -5.69 19.49 18.19
CA GLY A 341 -5.57 19.90 19.59
C GLY A 341 -4.55 19.10 20.40
N LEU A 342 -3.67 18.34 19.74
CA LEU A 342 -2.59 17.59 20.39
C LEU A 342 -1.25 18.37 20.37
N PRO A 343 -0.33 18.14 21.31
CA PRO A 343 0.98 18.78 21.32
C PRO A 343 1.81 18.45 20.07
N SER A 344 2.60 19.43 19.61
CA SER A 344 3.61 19.20 18.56
C SER A 344 4.72 18.29 19.10
N LYS A 345 5.15 17.31 18.30
CA LYS A 345 6.26 16.40 18.63
C LYS A 345 7.30 16.39 17.53
N HIS A 346 8.55 16.19 17.91
CA HIS A 346 9.68 16.00 17.02
C HIS A 346 10.36 14.66 17.30
N LEU A 347 10.85 14.00 16.26
CA LEU A 347 11.60 12.76 16.38
C LEU A 347 13.09 13.07 16.33
N ASP A 348 13.86 12.52 17.26
CA ASP A 348 15.32 12.54 17.16
C ASP A 348 15.84 11.52 16.14
N ALA A 349 17.16 11.54 15.88
CA ALA A 349 17.78 10.62 14.93
C ALA A 349 17.70 9.15 15.36
N GLY A 350 17.70 8.88 16.67
CA GLY A 350 17.56 7.54 17.24
C GLY A 350 16.17 6.97 17.00
N ALA A 351 15.13 7.75 17.27
CA ALA A 351 13.73 7.42 17.01
C ALA A 351 13.50 7.11 15.53
N ILE A 352 14.01 7.97 14.63
CA ILE A 352 13.92 7.73 13.18
C ILE A 352 14.56 6.38 12.80
N THR A 353 15.76 6.09 13.33
CA THR A 353 16.46 4.84 13.06
C THR A 353 15.63 3.62 13.52
N ARG A 354 14.99 3.70 14.70
CA ARG A 354 14.11 2.64 15.21
C ARG A 354 12.87 2.45 14.35
N LEU A 355 12.21 3.55 13.97
CA LEU A 355 11.03 3.51 13.09
C LEU A 355 11.38 2.89 11.73
N GLN A 356 12.55 3.19 11.16
CA GLN A 356 12.97 2.60 9.88
C GLN A 356 13.34 1.12 9.98
N ALA A 357 13.78 0.66 11.15
CA ALA A 357 14.15 -0.74 11.38
C ALA A 357 12.93 -1.65 11.56
N TYR A 358 11.81 -1.12 12.06
CA TYR A 358 10.59 -1.87 12.30
C TYR A 358 9.91 -2.36 11.00
N SER A 359 9.20 -3.49 11.07
CA SER A 359 8.61 -4.15 9.90
C SER A 359 7.25 -3.60 9.48
N TRP A 360 6.54 -2.88 10.35
CA TRP A 360 5.25 -2.25 10.08
C TRP A 360 4.20 -3.21 9.46
N PRO A 361 3.78 -4.27 10.18
CA PRO A 361 2.75 -5.20 9.68
C PRO A 361 1.42 -4.50 9.34
N GLY A 362 1.06 -3.42 10.04
CA GLY A 362 -0.10 -2.57 9.74
C GLY A 362 0.20 -1.38 8.82
N ASN A 363 1.40 -1.35 8.22
CA ASN A 363 1.85 -0.37 7.24
C ASN A 363 1.70 1.09 7.73
N VAL A 364 1.26 1.99 6.85
CA VAL A 364 1.16 3.43 7.12
C VAL A 364 0.11 3.73 8.19
N ARG A 365 -0.98 2.95 8.25
CA ARG A 365 -2.02 3.09 9.27
C ARG A 365 -1.50 2.82 10.68
N GLU A 366 -0.61 1.83 10.83
CA GLU A 366 0.05 1.55 12.12
C GLU A 366 1.00 2.68 12.52
N LEU A 367 1.80 3.19 11.57
CA LEU A 367 2.68 4.33 11.80
C LEU A 367 1.90 5.59 12.22
N GLU A 368 0.80 5.90 11.54
CA GLU A 368 -0.09 7.01 11.89
C GLU A 368 -0.63 6.87 13.32
N ASN A 369 -1.12 5.68 13.67
CA ASN A 369 -1.63 5.38 15.01
C ASN A 369 -0.53 5.50 16.07
N LEU A 370 0.71 5.08 15.78
CA LEU A 370 1.84 5.28 16.68
C LEU A 370 2.13 6.77 16.87
N CYS A 371 2.22 7.56 15.81
CA CYS A 371 2.46 9.00 15.89
C CYS A 371 1.38 9.71 16.74
N ARG A 372 0.12 9.32 16.57
CA ARG A 372 -1.01 9.81 17.37
C ARG A 372 -0.87 9.44 18.85
N ARG A 373 -0.47 8.20 19.18
CA ARG A 373 -0.19 7.78 20.56
C ARG A 373 0.97 8.56 21.17
N LEU A 374 2.06 8.74 20.43
CA LEU A 374 3.22 9.52 20.88
C LEU A 374 2.83 10.97 21.21
N ALA A 375 2.01 11.60 20.35
CA ALA A 375 1.52 12.95 20.59
C ALA A 375 0.61 13.06 21.83
N ALA A 376 -0.21 12.03 22.09
CA ALA A 376 -1.18 12.04 23.17
C ALA A 376 -0.61 11.61 24.54
N LEU A 377 0.33 10.65 24.57
CA LEU A 377 0.76 9.97 25.81
C LEU A 377 2.09 10.49 26.37
N TYR A 378 2.97 11.03 25.52
CA TYR A 378 4.28 11.49 25.95
C TYR A 378 4.24 12.98 26.24
N VAL A 379 4.89 13.42 27.32
CA VAL A 379 4.91 14.83 27.70
C VAL A 379 6.02 15.57 26.95
N GLU A 380 7.13 14.89 26.69
CA GLU A 380 8.32 15.40 26.03
C GLU A 380 8.01 15.84 24.60
N GLU A 381 8.53 17.00 24.17
CA GLU A 381 8.40 17.47 22.79
C GLU A 381 9.29 16.67 21.82
N ILE A 382 10.44 16.18 22.30
CA ILE A 382 11.38 15.38 21.51
C ILE A 382 11.22 13.92 21.92
N ILE A 383 10.81 13.09 20.97
CA ILE A 383 10.67 11.64 21.12
C ILE A 383 11.98 10.98 20.71
N GLY A 384 12.60 10.26 21.65
CA GLY A 384 13.83 9.52 21.44
C GLY A 384 13.62 8.04 21.17
N ALA A 385 14.73 7.33 20.91
CA ALA A 385 14.71 5.90 20.60
C ALA A 385 14.02 5.05 21.68
N GLU A 386 14.22 5.36 22.96
CA GLU A 386 13.65 4.60 24.09
C GLU A 386 12.11 4.63 24.11
N ALA A 387 11.51 5.78 23.78
CA ALA A 387 10.06 5.92 23.67
C ALA A 387 9.49 5.10 22.51
N ILE A 388 10.21 5.05 21.38
CA ILE A 388 9.83 4.21 20.24
C ILE A 388 9.94 2.73 20.60
N ASP A 389 11.05 2.32 21.22
CA ASP A 389 11.25 0.93 21.64
C ASP A 389 10.18 0.50 22.66
N ALA A 390 9.75 1.39 23.56
CA ALA A 390 8.68 1.12 24.52
C ALA A 390 7.29 0.95 23.85
N GLU A 391 6.96 1.76 22.85
CA GLU A 391 5.68 1.65 22.12
C GLU A 391 5.64 0.46 21.14
N LEU A 392 6.80 0.09 20.59
CA LEU A 392 6.93 -1.02 19.65
C LEU A 392 7.22 -2.35 20.35
N ALA A 393 7.62 -2.32 21.63
CA ALA A 393 7.63 -3.50 22.46
C ALA A 393 6.20 -4.00 22.54
N GLU A 394 5.95 -5.19 21.99
CA GLU A 394 4.69 -5.87 22.19
C GLU A 394 4.44 -5.91 23.71
N PRO A 395 3.28 -5.43 24.20
CA PRO A 395 2.90 -5.81 25.55
C PRO A 395 2.94 -7.35 25.57
N PRO A 396 3.45 -7.98 26.64
CA PRO A 396 3.29 -9.42 26.77
C PRO A 396 1.80 -9.67 26.55
N MET A 397 1.47 -10.44 25.51
CA MET A 397 0.10 -10.88 25.30
C MET A 397 -0.27 -11.60 26.60
N VAL A 398 -0.96 -10.89 27.48
CA VAL A 398 -1.72 -11.52 28.54
C VAL A 398 -2.76 -12.26 27.74
N ASP A 399 -2.60 -13.58 27.63
CA ASP A 399 -3.59 -14.50 27.08
C ASP A 399 -4.90 -14.32 27.87
N GLY A 400 -5.62 -13.26 27.53
CA GLY A 400 -6.99 -13.00 27.90
C GLY A 400 -7.83 -13.73 26.87
N ASP A 401 -8.36 -14.87 27.31
CA ASP A 401 -9.48 -15.63 26.74
C ASP A 401 -9.96 -15.21 25.34
N GLY A 402 -9.71 -16.10 24.38
CA GLY A 402 -10.66 -16.35 23.29
C GLY A 402 -10.16 -16.04 21.88
N VAL A 403 -9.88 -17.13 21.16
CA VAL A 403 -9.72 -17.26 19.69
C VAL A 403 -8.29 -17.10 19.17
N ALA A 404 -7.62 -18.25 19.10
CA ALA A 404 -6.30 -18.44 18.49
C ALA A 404 -6.30 -18.17 16.97
N PRO A 405 -5.25 -17.52 16.43
CA PRO A 405 -4.94 -17.60 15.01
C PRO A 405 -4.27 -18.94 14.69
N ALA A 406 -4.38 -19.34 13.42
CA ALA A 406 -4.12 -20.68 12.91
C ALA A 406 -2.71 -21.21 13.21
N VAL A 407 -2.70 -22.47 13.63
CA VAL A 407 -1.54 -23.34 13.82
C VAL A 407 -0.94 -23.67 12.45
N ASP A 408 0.23 -23.10 12.12
CA ASP A 408 1.21 -23.86 11.36
C ASP A 408 1.72 -24.98 12.29
N ASP A 409 1.83 -26.20 11.75
CA ASP A 409 2.17 -27.47 12.42
C ASP A 409 3.47 -27.43 13.26
N GLU A 410 3.47 -26.70 14.38
CA GLU A 410 4.53 -26.83 15.36
C GLU A 410 4.21 -28.06 16.22
N ASN A 411 4.82 -29.19 15.87
CA ASN A 411 4.73 -30.39 16.70
C ASN A 411 5.46 -30.17 18.04
N LEU A 412 5.09 -30.93 19.07
CA LEU A 412 5.66 -30.81 20.42
C LEU A 412 7.19 -30.93 20.43
N SER A 413 7.75 -31.73 19.52
CA SER A 413 9.20 -31.89 19.41
C SER A 413 9.88 -30.58 19.02
N SER A 414 9.34 -29.86 18.02
CA SER A 414 9.85 -28.57 17.58
C SER A 414 9.74 -27.50 18.67
N ALA A 415 8.65 -27.49 19.43
CA ALA A 415 8.49 -26.58 20.56
C ALA A 415 9.51 -26.84 21.68
N VAL A 416 9.74 -28.12 22.01
CA VAL A 416 10.74 -28.53 23.01
C VAL A 416 12.15 -28.21 22.52
N GLU A 417 12.47 -28.49 21.26
CA GLU A 417 13.78 -28.19 20.66
C GLU A 417 14.09 -26.70 20.66
N ARG A 418 13.11 -25.84 20.31
CA ARG A 418 13.25 -24.39 20.38
C ARG A 418 13.48 -23.92 21.81
N HIS A 419 12.71 -24.45 22.77
CA HIS A 419 12.85 -24.08 24.19
C HIS A 419 14.22 -24.48 24.75
N LEU A 420 14.67 -25.71 24.48
CA LEU A 420 15.97 -26.19 24.92
C LEU A 420 17.11 -25.43 24.22
N SER A 421 16.99 -25.13 22.93
CA SER A 421 17.99 -24.34 22.20
C SER A 421 18.15 -22.95 22.81
N ALA A 422 17.04 -22.28 23.15
CA ALA A 422 17.08 -21.00 23.86
C ALA A 422 17.73 -21.15 25.26
N TYR A 423 17.40 -22.23 25.98
CA TYR A 423 17.99 -22.52 27.28
C TYR A 423 19.51 -22.73 27.21
N PHE A 424 20.01 -23.51 26.25
CA PHE A 424 21.45 -23.72 26.05
C PHE A 424 22.15 -22.41 25.61
N ASN A 425 21.56 -21.65 24.69
CA ASN A 425 22.12 -20.37 24.24
C ASN A 425 22.24 -19.33 25.39
N ALA A 426 21.32 -19.37 26.36
CA ALA A 426 21.38 -18.51 27.53
C ALA A 426 22.57 -18.82 28.46
N HIS A 427 23.15 -20.02 28.37
CA HIS A 427 24.32 -20.46 29.17
C HIS A 427 25.67 -20.26 28.47
N LYS A 428 25.70 -19.64 27.27
CA LYS A 428 26.94 -19.38 26.48
C LYS A 428 27.79 -20.66 26.30
N ASP A 429 29.12 -20.56 26.43
CA ASP A 429 30.09 -21.65 26.29
C ASP A 429 30.20 -22.56 27.54
N GLU A 430 29.35 -22.36 28.56
CA GLU A 430 29.32 -23.17 29.77
C GLU A 430 28.18 -24.18 29.73
N LEU A 431 28.42 -25.39 30.26
CA LEU A 431 27.39 -26.43 30.32
C LEU A 431 26.39 -26.16 31.47
N PRO A 432 25.08 -26.41 31.28
CA PRO A 432 24.10 -26.31 32.35
C PRO A 432 24.46 -27.22 33.53
N ALA A 433 24.04 -26.80 34.74
CA ALA A 433 24.26 -27.59 35.95
C ALA A 433 23.79 -29.05 35.84
N SER A 434 24.48 -29.96 36.53
CA SER A 434 24.15 -31.39 36.56
C SER A 434 22.69 -31.63 36.97
N GLY A 435 22.06 -32.66 36.41
CA GLY A 435 20.63 -32.97 36.66
C GLY A 435 19.67 -32.32 35.66
N LEU A 436 20.15 -31.85 34.51
CA LEU A 436 19.33 -31.25 33.45
C LEU A 436 18.17 -32.15 33.01
N HIS A 437 18.41 -33.46 32.86
CA HIS A 437 17.39 -34.43 32.46
C HIS A 437 16.17 -34.44 33.41
N GLU A 438 16.40 -34.42 34.72
CA GLU A 438 15.31 -34.42 35.71
C GLU A 438 14.56 -33.09 35.71
N ARG A 439 15.26 -31.96 35.55
CA ARG A 439 14.67 -30.62 35.46
C ARG A 439 13.74 -30.48 34.25
N VAL A 440 14.21 -30.87 33.07
CA VAL A 440 13.43 -30.81 31.83
C VAL A 440 12.22 -31.74 31.89
N LEU A 441 12.39 -32.97 32.40
CA LEU A 441 11.25 -33.88 32.59
C LEU A 441 10.23 -33.29 33.56
N ARG A 442 10.65 -32.62 34.63
CA ARG A 442 9.75 -31.96 35.58
C ARG A 442 8.87 -30.89 34.91
N GLU A 443 9.47 -30.10 34.01
CA GLU A 443 8.80 -29.03 33.27
C GLU A 443 7.78 -29.55 32.25
N VAL A 444 8.04 -30.71 31.64
CA VAL A 444 7.13 -31.34 30.67
C VAL A 444 6.04 -32.18 31.36
N GLU A 445 6.40 -32.98 32.36
CA GLU A 445 5.46 -33.88 33.02
C GLU A 445 4.41 -33.14 33.85
N ARG A 446 4.78 -32.02 34.49
CA ARG A 446 3.87 -31.25 35.33
C ARG A 446 2.65 -30.71 34.56
N PRO A 447 2.79 -29.99 33.43
CA PRO A 447 1.65 -29.54 32.64
C PRO A 447 0.88 -30.72 32.03
N LEU A 448 1.57 -31.76 31.53
CA LEU A 448 0.92 -32.96 30.98
C LEU A 448 -0.03 -33.60 32.00
N ILE A 449 0.47 -33.90 33.21
CA ILE A 449 -0.33 -34.51 34.28
C ILE A 449 -1.43 -33.56 34.77
N SER A 450 -1.13 -32.27 34.91
CA SER A 450 -2.11 -31.26 35.36
C SER A 450 -3.27 -31.11 34.38
N LEU A 451 -2.99 -31.05 33.08
CA LEU A 451 -4.00 -30.95 32.03
C LEU A 451 -4.83 -32.22 31.93
N SER A 452 -4.21 -33.41 32.00
CA SER A 452 -4.95 -34.68 32.04
C SER A 452 -5.84 -34.81 33.27
N LEU A 453 -5.40 -34.33 34.44
CA LEU A 453 -6.25 -34.28 35.64
C LEU A 453 -7.41 -33.29 35.48
N ARG A 454 -7.20 -32.13 34.85
CA ARG A 454 -8.28 -31.17 34.55
C ARG A 454 -9.30 -31.76 33.57
N ALA A 455 -8.83 -32.34 32.47
CA ALA A 455 -9.68 -32.99 31.47
C ALA A 455 -10.51 -34.14 32.07
N THR A 456 -9.97 -34.84 33.06
CA THR A 456 -10.67 -35.91 33.78
C THR A 456 -11.37 -35.45 35.06
N ARG A 457 -11.49 -34.13 35.28
CA ARG A 457 -12.16 -33.50 36.44
C ARG A 457 -11.65 -34.01 37.80
N GLY A 458 -10.35 -34.23 37.90
CA GLY A 458 -9.67 -34.70 39.11
C GLY A 458 -9.80 -36.22 39.36
N ASN A 459 -10.35 -36.99 38.42
CA ASN A 459 -10.41 -38.44 38.53
C ASN A 459 -9.07 -39.10 38.16
N GLN A 460 -8.25 -39.35 39.18
CA GLN A 460 -6.92 -39.95 39.05
C GLN A 460 -6.90 -41.34 38.38
N ILE A 461 -8.00 -42.12 38.41
CA ILE A 461 -8.04 -43.44 37.74
C ILE A 461 -8.14 -43.23 36.23
N ARG A 462 -9.06 -42.38 35.79
CA ARG A 462 -9.21 -42.02 34.37
C ARG A 462 -8.01 -41.26 33.83
N ALA A 463 -7.41 -40.38 34.63
CA ALA A 463 -6.19 -39.68 34.25
C ALA A 463 -5.01 -40.65 34.04
N ALA A 464 -4.90 -41.68 34.89
CA ALA A 464 -3.85 -42.69 34.77
C ALA A 464 -4.03 -43.53 33.50
N GLU A 465 -5.27 -43.93 33.20
CA GLU A 465 -5.62 -44.65 31.97
C GLU A 465 -5.35 -43.82 30.71
N LEU A 466 -5.76 -42.55 30.69
CA LEU A 466 -5.50 -41.60 29.60
C LEU A 466 -4.01 -41.41 29.32
N LEU A 467 -3.20 -41.37 30.38
CA LEU A 467 -1.74 -41.23 30.29
C LEU A 467 -1.02 -42.56 30.03
N GLY A 468 -1.73 -43.70 30.02
CA GLY A 468 -1.11 -45.02 29.93
C GLY A 468 -0.25 -45.40 31.14
N LEU A 469 -0.47 -44.76 32.29
CA LEU A 469 0.31 -44.96 33.52
C LEU A 469 -0.45 -45.83 34.53
N ASN A 470 0.30 -46.57 35.35
CA ASN A 470 -0.29 -47.18 36.54
C ASN A 470 -0.75 -46.09 37.53
N ARG A 471 -1.92 -46.27 38.14
CA ARG A 471 -2.50 -45.36 39.15
C ARG A 471 -1.53 -44.99 40.27
N ASN A 472 -0.75 -45.96 40.77
CA ASN A 472 0.21 -45.73 41.85
C ASN A 472 1.38 -44.85 41.38
N THR A 473 1.81 -45.02 40.13
CA THR A 473 2.84 -44.20 39.48
C THR A 473 2.35 -42.77 39.30
N LEU A 474 1.11 -42.58 38.82
CA LEU A 474 0.51 -41.24 38.70
C LEU A 474 0.41 -40.54 40.07
N ARG A 475 -0.01 -41.26 41.11
CA ARG A 475 -0.09 -40.72 42.48
C ARG A 475 1.25 -40.34 43.08
N LYS A 476 2.32 -41.04 42.71
CA LYS A 476 3.69 -40.71 43.11
C LYS A 476 4.13 -39.42 42.40
N LYS A 477 3.97 -39.35 41.07
CA LYS A 477 4.31 -38.17 40.27
C LYS A 477 3.53 -36.91 40.67
N ILE A 478 2.24 -37.02 40.99
CA ILE A 478 1.44 -35.88 41.49
C ILE A 478 2.04 -35.27 42.77
N ARG A 479 2.59 -36.12 43.66
CA ARG A 479 3.23 -35.67 44.91
C ARG A 479 4.63 -35.10 44.66
N GLU A 480 5.43 -35.72 43.81
CA GLU A 480 6.79 -35.24 43.48
C GLU A 480 6.78 -33.91 42.69
N LEU A 481 5.73 -33.67 41.91
CA LEU A 481 5.56 -32.48 41.07
C LEU A 481 4.70 -31.38 41.71
N ASP A 482 4.28 -31.55 42.96
CA ASP A 482 3.44 -30.62 43.72
C ASP A 482 2.20 -30.15 42.93
N ILE A 483 1.46 -31.11 42.34
CA ILE A 483 0.28 -30.82 41.50
C ILE A 483 -0.98 -30.79 42.38
N PRO A 484 -1.72 -29.66 42.43
CA PRO A 484 -2.95 -29.57 43.20
C PRO A 484 -4.06 -30.39 42.56
N VAL A 485 -4.63 -31.35 43.30
CA VAL A 485 -5.76 -32.17 42.82
C VAL A 485 -7.07 -31.64 43.40
N ILE A 486 -7.79 -30.85 42.61
CA ILE A 486 -9.13 -30.39 42.96
C ILE A 486 -10.16 -31.37 42.37
N ARG A 487 -10.93 -32.05 43.24
CA ARG A 487 -12.07 -32.86 42.80
C ARG A 487 -13.30 -31.99 42.74
N SER A 488 -13.93 -31.87 41.56
CA SER A 488 -15.27 -31.29 41.46
C SER A 488 -16.25 -32.22 42.17
N VAL A 489 -16.92 -31.72 43.22
CA VAL A 489 -18.00 -32.44 43.91
C VAL A 489 -19.16 -32.64 42.93
N ARG A 490 -19.73 -33.86 42.89
CA ARG A 490 -20.92 -34.16 42.08
C ARG A 490 -22.08 -33.26 42.52
N SER A 491 -22.57 -32.42 41.62
CA SER A 491 -23.99 -32.06 41.60
C SER A 491 -24.75 -33.29 41.10
N GLU A 492 -25.39 -33.99 42.02
CA GLU A 492 -26.41 -35.01 41.70
C GLU A 492 -27.67 -34.33 41.14
N PRO A 493 -28.45 -35.05 40.31
CA PRO A 493 -29.33 -34.48 39.28
C PRO A 493 -30.50 -33.64 39.80
#